data_AF-A0A0D6ADL4-F1
#
_entry.id   AF-A0A0D6ADL4-F1
#
_cell.length_a   1.000
_cell.length_b   1.000
_cell.length_c   1.000
_cell.angle_alpha   90.00
_cell.angle_beta   90.00
_cell.angle_gamma   90.00
#
_symmetry.space_group_name_H-M   'P 1'
#
loop_
_entity.id
_entity.type
_entity.pdbx_description
1 polymer ?
#
loop_
_entity_poly.entity_id
_entity_poly.type
_entity_poly.pdbx_seq_one_letter_code
_entity_poly.pdbx_strand_id
1 'polypeptide(L)'
;MTESSKSPQIPIREFIGTRQSNLFQTLKQPQFTGELILGSAKGEQWIFYLYLGRIIYATGGVHPVRRWMRNVTRFAPALITYLPSVDPTIFNKDAFQICWEYELLNYWLQNQEVTRQQINQIIRSMIVEILFDVTQSMEIVFQLNVSQPLSAQILFIDADQVIVEAWEAWQQWQGGKLADRFPNDCPIIRQPDQLKQKTSEKTSQIMIKLFNGKNTLRDLSLQLNQDIMQMTRLMLPYIQLGLIDLVSVPDLPIPIKLPRK
;
A
#
# COMPACT_ATOMS: atom_id res chain seq x y z
N MET A 1 -15.58 -22.07 -26.06
CA MET A 1 -16.02 -21.69 -24.70
C MET A 1 -15.23 -22.55 -23.73
N THR A 2 -14.06 -22.08 -23.31
CA THR A 2 -13.24 -22.74 -22.31
C THR A 2 -13.67 -22.21 -20.95
N GLU A 3 -14.29 -23.06 -20.15
CA GLU A 3 -14.45 -22.82 -18.71
C GLU A 3 -13.04 -22.65 -18.14
N SER A 4 -12.70 -21.41 -17.79
CA SER A 4 -11.55 -21.12 -16.94
C SER A 4 -11.76 -21.88 -15.64
N SER A 5 -11.03 -22.99 -15.46
CA SER A 5 -10.87 -23.66 -14.17
C SER A 5 -10.50 -22.58 -13.16
N LYS A 6 -11.46 -22.21 -12.30
CA LYS A 6 -11.20 -21.23 -11.26
C LYS A 6 -10.29 -21.93 -10.25
N SER A 7 -9.10 -21.37 -10.06
CA SER A 7 -8.18 -21.83 -9.02
C SER A 7 -8.90 -21.88 -7.67
N PRO A 8 -8.60 -22.88 -6.82
CA PRO A 8 -9.28 -23.04 -5.54
C PRO A 8 -9.06 -21.81 -4.66
N GLN A 9 -10.14 -21.36 -4.02
CA GLN A 9 -10.14 -20.28 -3.05
C GLN A 9 -10.05 -20.88 -1.65
N ILE A 10 -9.02 -20.52 -0.90
CA ILE A 10 -8.73 -21.14 0.39
C ILE A 10 -8.75 -20.05 1.47
N PRO A 11 -9.68 -20.12 2.44
CA PRO A 11 -9.73 -19.17 3.54
C PRO A 11 -8.60 -19.43 4.54
N ILE A 12 -7.97 -18.36 5.02
CA ILE A 12 -6.99 -18.38 6.10
C ILE A 12 -7.40 -17.35 7.15
N ARG A 13 -7.65 -17.82 8.36
CA ARG A 13 -7.88 -16.97 9.54
C ARG A 13 -6.57 -16.59 10.20
N GLU A 14 -6.57 -15.47 10.92
CA GLU A 14 -5.41 -14.95 11.64
C GLU A 14 -4.17 -14.93 10.75
N PHE A 15 -4.27 -14.31 9.58
CA PHE A 15 -3.21 -14.27 8.59
C PHE A 15 -2.10 -13.27 8.98
N ILE A 16 -1.47 -13.56 10.13
CA ILE A 16 -0.37 -12.83 10.76
C ILE A 16 0.98 -13.34 10.26
N GLY A 17 2.09 -12.74 10.74
CA GLY A 17 3.45 -12.98 10.25
C GLY A 17 3.83 -14.45 10.05
N THR A 18 3.54 -15.34 11.01
CA THR A 18 3.86 -16.78 10.88
C THR A 18 3.09 -17.48 9.76
N ARG A 19 1.80 -17.18 9.58
CA ARG A 19 0.98 -17.75 8.49
C ARG A 19 1.39 -17.17 7.14
N GLN A 20 1.74 -15.88 7.11
CA GLN A 20 2.30 -15.24 5.92
C GLN A 20 3.60 -15.94 5.50
N SER A 21 4.57 -16.08 6.42
CA SER A 21 5.84 -16.76 6.15
C SER A 21 5.62 -18.18 5.63
N ASN A 22 4.74 -18.96 6.28
CA ASN A 22 4.42 -20.31 5.83
C ASN A 22 3.87 -20.32 4.39
N LEU A 23 2.92 -19.43 4.07
CA LEU A 23 2.37 -19.35 2.72
C LEU A 23 3.47 -19.03 1.69
N PHE A 24 4.27 -17.98 1.90
CA PHE A 24 5.33 -17.63 0.95
C PHE A 24 6.41 -18.70 0.85
N GLN A 25 6.74 -19.42 1.93
CA GLN A 25 7.64 -20.57 1.89
C GLN A 25 7.08 -21.73 1.06
N THR A 26 5.78 -22.02 1.14
CA THR A 26 5.13 -23.05 0.31
C THR A 26 5.13 -22.71 -1.18
N LEU A 27 5.21 -21.42 -1.54
CA LEU A 27 5.35 -20.96 -2.92
C LEU A 27 6.83 -20.95 -3.38
N LYS A 28 7.77 -20.82 -2.44
CA LYS A 28 9.22 -20.78 -2.70
C LYS A 28 9.76 -22.14 -3.14
N GLN A 29 9.39 -23.22 -2.45
CA GLN A 29 9.88 -24.57 -2.75
C GLN A 29 9.59 -25.05 -4.19
N PRO A 30 8.34 -24.95 -4.70
CA PRO A 30 8.04 -25.31 -6.09
C PRO A 30 8.46 -24.25 -7.11
N GLN A 31 9.15 -23.18 -6.70
CA GLN A 31 9.53 -22.06 -7.57
C GLN A 31 8.33 -21.45 -8.31
N PHE A 32 7.22 -21.25 -7.59
CA PHE A 32 5.98 -20.76 -8.19
C PHE A 32 6.19 -19.43 -8.94
N THR A 33 5.60 -19.33 -10.13
CA THR A 33 5.60 -18.12 -10.96
C THR A 33 4.17 -17.79 -11.35
N GLY A 34 3.76 -16.55 -11.13
CA GLY A 34 2.39 -16.09 -11.34
C GLY A 34 1.93 -15.13 -10.25
N GLU A 35 0.63 -15.08 -10.02
CA GLU A 35 0.00 -14.19 -9.05
C GLU A 35 -0.48 -14.96 -7.82
N LEU A 36 -0.16 -14.41 -6.65
CA LEU A 36 -0.86 -14.71 -5.41
C LEU A 36 -1.84 -13.58 -5.13
N ILE A 37 -3.13 -13.91 -5.16
CA ILE A 37 -4.22 -12.98 -4.84
C ILE A 37 -4.69 -13.26 -3.42
N LEU A 38 -4.76 -12.22 -2.60
CA LEU A 38 -5.33 -12.26 -1.26
C LEU A 38 -6.56 -11.36 -1.24
N GLY A 39 -7.73 -11.90 -0.91
CA GLY A 39 -8.98 -11.15 -0.76
C GLY A 39 -9.39 -11.03 0.70
N SER A 40 -9.87 -9.86 1.13
CA SER A 40 -10.52 -9.69 2.44
C SER A 40 -12.02 -9.94 2.38
N ALA A 41 -12.63 -10.17 3.54
CA ALA A 41 -14.09 -10.23 3.66
C ALA A 41 -14.80 -8.91 3.29
N LYS A 42 -14.08 -7.78 3.29
CA LYS A 42 -14.58 -6.46 2.90
C LYS A 42 -14.53 -6.23 1.38
N GLY A 43 -14.04 -7.20 0.61
CA GLY A 43 -13.91 -7.11 -0.85
C GLY A 43 -12.62 -6.43 -1.32
N GLU A 44 -11.68 -6.15 -0.43
CA GLU A 44 -10.35 -5.67 -0.84
C GLU A 44 -9.55 -6.83 -1.43
N GLN A 45 -8.74 -6.57 -2.45
CA GLN A 45 -7.88 -7.58 -3.06
C GLN A 45 -6.46 -7.05 -3.21
N TRP A 46 -5.49 -7.80 -2.71
CA TRP A 46 -4.06 -7.57 -2.90
C TRP A 46 -3.50 -8.63 -3.83
N ILE A 47 -2.58 -8.22 -4.70
CA ILE A 47 -1.94 -9.10 -5.68
C ILE A 47 -0.44 -9.01 -5.46
N PHE A 48 0.18 -10.18 -5.27
CA PHE A 48 1.63 -10.34 -5.25
C PHE A 48 2.06 -11.05 -6.53
N TYR A 49 2.96 -10.43 -7.28
CA TYR A 49 3.57 -11.00 -8.47
C TYR A 49 4.83 -11.77 -8.06
N LEU A 50 4.87 -13.07 -8.38
CA LEU A 50 5.94 -13.98 -8.01
C LEU A 50 6.67 -14.53 -9.24
N TYR A 51 7.97 -14.73 -9.10
CA TYR A 51 8.80 -15.44 -10.06
C TYR A 51 9.81 -16.31 -9.34
N LEU A 52 9.84 -17.59 -9.70
CA LEU A 52 10.63 -18.62 -9.02
C LEU A 52 10.47 -18.57 -7.49
N GLY A 53 9.25 -18.32 -7.03
CA GLY A 53 8.90 -18.29 -5.62
C GLY A 53 9.35 -17.03 -4.86
N ARG A 54 9.86 -16.00 -5.56
CA ARG A 54 10.26 -14.71 -4.97
C ARG A 54 9.30 -13.61 -5.41
N ILE A 55 9.10 -12.63 -4.53
CA ILE A 55 8.22 -11.49 -4.84
C ILE A 55 8.97 -10.56 -5.81
N ILE A 56 8.32 -10.19 -6.91
CA ILE A 56 8.79 -9.13 -7.82
C ILE A 56 8.12 -7.80 -7.46
N TYR A 57 6.80 -7.84 -7.20
CA TYR A 57 5.99 -6.67 -6.93
C TYR A 57 4.71 -7.02 -6.19
N ALA A 58 4.03 -6.02 -5.62
CA ALA A 58 2.69 -6.17 -5.08
C ALA A 58 1.88 -4.87 -5.19
N THR A 59 0.57 -4.98 -5.41
CA THR A 59 -0.37 -3.86 -5.48
C THR A 59 -1.77 -4.26 -4.99
N GLY A 60 -2.76 -3.37 -5.12
CA GLY A 60 -4.15 -3.57 -4.71
C GLY A 60 -4.49 -3.03 -3.32
N GLY A 61 -5.60 -3.51 -2.75
CA GLY A 61 -6.17 -3.01 -1.50
C GLY A 61 -6.93 -1.69 -1.68
N VAL A 62 -7.09 -0.94 -0.58
CA VAL A 62 -7.94 0.27 -0.53
C VAL A 62 -7.37 1.43 -1.36
N HIS A 63 -6.05 1.65 -1.33
CA HIS A 63 -5.41 2.83 -1.93
C HIS A 63 -4.08 2.53 -2.66
N PRO A 64 -4.07 1.70 -3.73
CA PRO A 64 -2.86 1.44 -4.50
C PRO A 64 -2.19 2.71 -5.04
N VAL A 65 -2.94 3.70 -5.55
CA VAL A 65 -2.37 4.91 -6.14
C VAL A 65 -1.77 5.82 -5.07
N ARG A 66 -2.47 6.08 -3.97
CA ARG A 66 -1.88 6.83 -2.84
C ARG A 66 -0.64 6.14 -2.29
N ARG A 67 -0.67 4.80 -2.12
CA ARG A 67 0.47 4.01 -1.64
C ARG A 67 1.67 4.19 -2.56
N TRP A 68 1.48 4.06 -3.86
CA TRP A 68 2.54 4.25 -4.84
C TRP A 68 3.10 5.68 -4.78
N MET A 69 2.23 6.69 -4.84
CA MET A 69 2.62 8.10 -4.78
C MET A 69 3.41 8.44 -3.51
N ARG A 70 2.97 7.97 -2.34
CA ARG A 70 3.69 8.17 -1.08
C ARG A 70 5.10 7.58 -1.14
N ASN A 71 5.23 6.33 -1.58
CA ASN A 71 6.51 5.63 -1.58
C ASN A 71 7.48 6.21 -2.62
N VAL A 72 6.99 6.55 -3.81
CA VAL A 72 7.81 7.25 -4.82
C VAL A 72 8.25 8.62 -4.31
N THR A 73 7.34 9.41 -3.73
CA THR A 73 7.68 10.73 -3.15
C THR A 73 8.75 10.61 -2.06
N ARG A 74 8.69 9.55 -1.24
CA ARG A 74 9.64 9.34 -0.13
C ARG A 74 11.06 9.01 -0.60
N PHE A 75 11.20 8.13 -1.60
CA PHE A 75 12.50 7.56 -1.96
C PHE A 75 13.06 8.09 -3.30
N ALA A 76 12.20 8.59 -4.18
CA ALA A 76 12.56 9.15 -5.47
C ALA A 76 11.67 10.36 -5.84
N PRO A 77 11.70 11.45 -5.03
CA PRO A 77 10.79 12.59 -5.21
C PRO A 77 10.89 13.26 -6.58
N ALA A 78 12.06 13.21 -7.24
CA ALA A 78 12.24 13.76 -8.59
C ALA A 78 11.27 13.15 -9.62
N LEU A 79 10.92 11.88 -9.47
CA LEU A 79 10.03 11.17 -10.40
C LEU A 79 8.61 11.74 -10.40
N ILE A 80 8.16 12.32 -9.28
CA ILE A 80 6.85 12.98 -9.20
C ILE A 80 6.81 14.22 -10.12
N THR A 81 7.93 14.92 -10.27
CA THR A 81 8.05 16.07 -11.18
C THR A 81 8.07 15.65 -12.65
N TYR A 82 8.59 14.46 -12.97
CA TYR A 82 8.66 13.93 -14.33
C TYR A 82 7.36 13.24 -14.77
N LEU A 83 6.53 12.82 -13.82
CA LEU A 83 5.30 12.08 -14.07
C LEU A 83 4.36 12.73 -15.10
N PRO A 84 4.13 14.07 -15.11
CA PRO A 84 3.29 14.72 -16.11
C PRO A 84 3.86 14.71 -17.53
N SER A 85 5.18 14.53 -17.69
CA SER A 85 5.85 14.50 -19.01
C SER A 85 5.96 13.10 -19.61
N VAL A 86 5.56 12.05 -18.88
CA VAL A 86 5.61 10.68 -19.39
C VAL A 86 4.54 10.49 -20.47
N ASP A 87 4.96 10.14 -21.68
CA ASP A 87 4.07 9.78 -22.77
C ASP A 87 3.53 8.34 -22.57
N PRO A 88 2.22 8.14 -22.35
CA PRO A 88 1.66 6.81 -22.10
C PRO A 88 1.75 5.86 -23.31
N THR A 89 2.02 6.36 -24.52
CA THR A 89 2.09 5.54 -25.74
C THR A 89 3.36 4.69 -25.82
N ILE A 90 4.37 5.00 -24.99
CA ILE A 90 5.63 4.24 -24.93
C ILE A 90 5.45 2.86 -24.27
N PHE A 91 4.37 2.67 -23.51
CA PHE A 91 4.13 1.43 -22.78
C PHE A 91 3.38 0.41 -23.63
N ASN A 92 3.71 -0.86 -23.47
CA ASN A 92 2.87 -1.94 -23.96
C ASN A 92 1.50 -1.89 -23.25
N LYS A 93 0.42 -1.81 -24.02
CA LYS A 93 -0.95 -1.63 -23.49
C LYS A 93 -1.36 -2.75 -22.53
N ASP A 94 -1.06 -4.00 -22.87
CA ASP A 94 -1.48 -5.15 -22.07
C ASP A 94 -0.71 -5.22 -20.74
N ALA A 95 0.61 -5.02 -20.79
CA ALA A 95 1.44 -4.99 -19.59
C ALA A 95 1.07 -3.83 -18.65
N PHE A 96 0.82 -2.64 -19.22
CA PHE A 96 0.41 -1.47 -18.44
C PHE A 96 -0.98 -1.64 -17.82
N GLN A 97 -1.89 -2.36 -18.49
CA GLN A 97 -3.19 -2.71 -17.93
C GLN A 97 -3.08 -3.70 -16.77
N ILE A 98 -2.09 -4.60 -16.79
CA ILE A 98 -1.81 -5.54 -15.70
C ILE A 98 -1.27 -4.80 -14.47
N CYS A 99 -0.22 -3.99 -14.64
CA CYS A 99 0.37 -3.25 -13.52
C CYS A 99 1.11 -1.98 -13.99
N TRP A 100 0.36 -0.88 -14.11
CA TRP A 100 0.90 0.41 -14.53
C TRP A 100 2.01 0.92 -13.59
N GLU A 101 1.90 0.64 -12.29
CA GLU A 101 2.88 1.07 -11.29
C GLU A 101 4.26 0.47 -11.58
N TYR A 102 4.29 -0.82 -11.91
CA TYR A 102 5.51 -1.55 -12.16
C TYR A 102 6.17 -1.13 -13.47
N GLU A 103 5.36 -0.96 -14.52
CA GLU A 103 5.84 -0.51 -15.83
C GLU A 103 6.48 0.88 -15.76
N LEU A 104 5.93 1.80 -14.96
CA LEU A 104 6.57 3.11 -14.74
C LEU A 104 7.91 3.00 -14.04
N LEU A 105 7.98 2.22 -12.96
CA LEU A 105 9.22 2.00 -12.24
C LEU A 105 10.28 1.34 -13.14
N ASN A 106 9.87 0.41 -14.02
CA ASN A 106 10.74 -0.18 -15.03
C ASN A 106 11.25 0.88 -16.01
N TYR A 107 10.34 1.66 -16.59
CA TYR A 107 10.69 2.70 -17.56
C TYR A 107 11.69 3.69 -16.97
N TRP A 108 11.45 4.21 -15.77
CA TRP A 108 12.39 5.14 -15.13
C TRP A 108 13.73 4.51 -14.81
N LEU A 109 13.76 3.21 -14.45
CA LEU A 109 15.00 2.50 -14.24
C LEU A 109 15.80 2.34 -15.54
N GLN A 110 15.16 2.00 -16.66
CA GLN A 110 15.82 1.88 -17.96
C GLN A 110 16.39 3.23 -18.44
N ASN A 111 15.70 4.33 -18.16
CA ASN A 111 16.13 5.68 -18.49
C ASN A 111 17.12 6.28 -17.46
N GLN A 112 17.53 5.52 -16.45
CA GLN A 112 18.47 5.96 -15.40
C GLN A 112 17.96 7.15 -14.58
N GLU A 113 16.65 7.40 -14.55
CA GLU A 113 16.03 8.45 -13.73
C GLU A 113 15.89 8.04 -12.26
N VAL A 114 16.06 6.75 -11.99
CA VAL A 114 16.00 6.15 -10.66
C VAL A 114 16.99 5.01 -10.53
N THR A 115 17.59 4.86 -9.35
CA THR A 115 18.54 3.77 -9.08
C THR A 115 17.84 2.49 -8.64
N ARG A 116 18.49 1.33 -8.83
CA ARG A 116 18.00 0.05 -8.31
C ARG A 116 17.79 0.07 -6.78
N GLN A 117 18.61 0.81 -6.05
CA GLN A 117 18.46 0.97 -4.60
C GLN A 117 17.17 1.71 -4.24
N GLN A 118 16.86 2.81 -4.93
CA GLN A 118 15.60 3.53 -4.71
C GLN A 118 14.39 2.68 -5.09
N ILE A 119 14.44 1.94 -6.20
CA ILE A 119 13.36 1.03 -6.59
C ILE A 119 13.17 -0.05 -5.51
N ASN A 120 14.26 -0.63 -4.99
CA ASN A 120 14.17 -1.59 -3.89
C ASN A 120 13.48 -0.99 -2.66
N GLN A 121 13.85 0.24 -2.25
CA GLN A 121 13.20 0.93 -1.14
C GLN A 121 11.70 1.18 -1.38
N ILE A 122 11.33 1.62 -2.59
CA ILE A 122 9.93 1.85 -2.98
C ILE A 122 9.13 0.55 -2.89
N ILE A 123 9.57 -0.50 -3.60
CA ILE A 123 8.83 -1.77 -3.70
C ILE A 123 8.75 -2.45 -2.33
N ARG A 124 9.85 -2.50 -1.57
CA ARG A 124 9.89 -3.08 -0.22
C ARG A 124 8.90 -2.36 0.71
N SER A 125 8.94 -1.03 0.74
CA SER A 125 8.06 -0.23 1.60
C SER A 125 6.58 -0.37 1.21
N MET A 126 6.27 -0.46 -0.09
CA MET A 126 4.91 -0.78 -0.56
C MET A 126 4.43 -2.16 -0.11
N ILE A 127 5.29 -3.18 -0.21
CA ILE A 127 4.95 -4.54 0.23
C ILE A 127 4.73 -4.59 1.74
N VAL A 128 5.54 -3.88 2.53
CA VAL A 128 5.35 -3.77 3.98
C VAL A 128 4.00 -3.13 4.33
N GLU A 129 3.60 -2.05 3.63
CA GLU A 129 2.26 -1.46 3.80
C GLU A 129 1.14 -2.45 3.43
N ILE A 130 1.31 -3.22 2.36
CA ILE A 130 0.33 -4.25 1.94
C ILE A 130 0.20 -5.36 2.99
N LEU A 131 1.32 -5.92 3.44
CA LEU A 131 1.32 -6.98 4.45
C LEU A 131 0.77 -6.50 5.79
N PHE A 132 0.99 -5.23 6.14
CA PHE A 132 0.33 -4.59 7.29
C PHE A 132 -1.20 -4.59 7.10
N ASP A 133 -1.69 -4.11 5.96
CA ASP A 133 -3.13 -4.02 5.66
C ASP A 133 -3.79 -5.42 5.66
N VAL A 134 -3.10 -6.39 5.07
CA VAL A 134 -3.48 -7.81 5.05
C VAL A 134 -3.56 -8.39 6.47
N THR A 135 -2.58 -8.07 7.33
CA THR A 135 -2.60 -8.47 8.74
C THR A 135 -3.79 -7.87 9.47
N GLN A 136 -4.08 -6.59 9.23
CA GLN A 136 -5.21 -5.88 9.83
C GLN A 136 -6.58 -6.46 9.39
N SER A 137 -6.66 -7.04 8.19
CA SER A 137 -7.86 -7.74 7.71
C SER A 137 -8.20 -8.99 8.53
N MET A 138 -7.22 -9.58 9.23
CA MET A 138 -7.30 -10.82 10.03
C MET A 138 -7.63 -12.09 9.23
N GLU A 139 -8.69 -12.07 8.43
CA GLU A 139 -9.10 -13.17 7.57
C GLU A 139 -8.90 -12.78 6.10
N ILE A 140 -8.33 -13.72 5.35
CA ILE A 140 -8.17 -13.60 3.91
C ILE A 140 -8.60 -14.87 3.20
N VAL A 141 -8.91 -14.75 1.92
CA VAL A 141 -9.03 -15.84 0.97
C VAL A 141 -7.87 -15.73 0.01
N PHE A 142 -7.04 -16.77 -0.09
CA PHE A 142 -5.97 -16.78 -1.08
C PHE A 142 -6.37 -17.57 -2.33
N GLN A 143 -5.84 -17.13 -3.47
CA GLN A 143 -5.98 -17.77 -4.76
C GLN A 143 -4.65 -17.64 -5.52
N LEU A 144 -4.27 -18.69 -6.25
CA LEU A 144 -3.09 -18.67 -7.12
C LEU A 144 -3.52 -18.66 -8.57
N ASN A 145 -2.96 -17.76 -9.37
CA ASN A 145 -3.12 -17.78 -10.82
C ASN A 145 -1.76 -17.99 -11.47
N VAL A 146 -1.63 -19.02 -12.30
CA VAL A 146 -0.47 -19.16 -13.18
C VAL A 146 -0.66 -18.17 -14.33
N SER A 147 0.10 -17.10 -14.31
CA SER A 147 0.09 -16.06 -15.34
C SER A 147 1.50 -15.82 -15.87
N GLN A 148 1.60 -15.13 -17.02
CA GLN A 148 2.91 -14.69 -17.49
C GLN A 148 3.51 -13.73 -16.46
N PRO A 149 4.81 -13.85 -16.16
CA PRO A 149 5.45 -12.92 -15.24
C PRO A 149 5.37 -11.49 -15.80
N LEU A 150 5.49 -10.51 -14.91
CA LEU A 150 5.65 -9.12 -15.31
C LEU A 150 6.81 -8.99 -16.33
N SER A 151 6.67 -8.02 -17.23
CA SER A 151 7.48 -7.84 -18.44
C SER A 151 8.99 -7.89 -18.19
N ALA A 152 9.44 -7.36 -17.04
CA ALA A 152 10.80 -7.41 -16.55
C ALA A 152 10.86 -7.97 -15.13
N GLN A 153 11.99 -8.56 -14.74
CA GLN A 153 12.30 -8.89 -13.36
C GLN A 153 13.29 -7.85 -12.82
N ILE A 154 12.78 -6.65 -12.53
CA ILE A 154 13.59 -5.51 -12.08
C ILE A 154 14.40 -5.86 -10.82
N LEU A 155 13.74 -6.51 -9.85
CA LEU A 155 14.34 -6.93 -8.59
C LEU A 155 13.54 -8.07 -7.96
N PHE A 156 14.16 -8.77 -7.02
CA PHE A 156 13.52 -9.77 -6.18
C PHE A 156 13.52 -9.30 -4.72
N ILE A 157 12.37 -9.39 -4.08
CA ILE A 157 12.18 -9.11 -2.66
C ILE A 157 12.11 -10.44 -1.91
N ASP A 158 12.86 -10.55 -0.82
CA ASP A 158 12.74 -11.67 0.10
C ASP A 158 11.50 -11.47 0.97
N ALA A 159 10.54 -12.38 0.84
CA ALA A 159 9.28 -12.33 1.55
C ALA A 159 9.49 -12.34 3.07
N ASP A 160 10.45 -13.13 3.58
CA ASP A 160 10.66 -13.28 5.01
C ASP A 160 11.05 -11.93 5.66
N GLN A 161 11.86 -11.11 4.98
CA GLN A 161 12.29 -9.81 5.50
C GLN A 161 11.11 -8.83 5.61
N VAL A 162 10.34 -8.68 4.52
CA VAL A 162 9.20 -7.74 4.51
C VAL A 162 8.05 -8.17 5.40
N ILE A 163 7.87 -9.49 5.60
CA ILE A 163 6.88 -10.03 6.54
C ILE A 163 7.27 -9.70 7.98
N VAL A 164 8.54 -9.87 8.35
CA VAL A 164 9.02 -9.50 9.69
C VAL A 164 8.82 -8.00 9.95
N GLU A 165 9.21 -7.15 9.00
CA GLU A 165 9.01 -5.69 9.13
C GLU A 165 7.53 -5.30 9.27
N ALA A 166 6.66 -5.86 8.42
CA ALA A 166 5.23 -5.59 8.47
C ALA A 166 4.60 -6.07 9.79
N TRP A 167 5.05 -7.23 10.27
CA TRP A 167 4.60 -7.80 11.53
C TRP A 167 5.04 -6.95 12.73
N GLU A 168 6.29 -6.50 12.78
CA GLU A 168 6.78 -5.59 13.82
C GLU A 168 6.00 -4.27 13.81
N ALA A 169 5.77 -3.69 12.63
CA ALA A 169 4.97 -2.48 12.49
C ALA A 169 3.52 -2.68 12.99
N TRP A 170 2.89 -3.81 12.69
CA TRP A 170 1.57 -4.17 13.20
C TRP A 170 1.56 -4.33 14.72
N GLN A 171 2.55 -5.02 15.29
CA GLN A 171 2.65 -5.20 16.74
C GLN A 171 2.82 -3.87 17.48
N GLN A 172 3.64 -2.96 16.94
CA GLN A 172 3.79 -1.61 17.49
C GLN A 172 2.47 -0.83 17.41
N TRP A 173 1.77 -0.90 16.28
CA TRP A 173 0.47 -0.27 16.09
C TRP A 173 -0.58 -0.78 17.09
N GLN A 174 -0.67 -2.10 17.25
CA GLN A 174 -1.54 -2.74 18.23
C GLN A 174 -1.16 -2.35 19.67
N GLY A 175 0.13 -2.39 20.02
CA GLY A 175 0.64 -1.95 21.32
C GLY A 175 0.38 -0.47 21.62
N GLY A 176 0.27 0.35 20.57
CA GLY A 176 -0.18 1.75 20.64
C GLY A 176 -1.67 1.94 20.90
N LYS A 177 -2.44 0.85 21.09
CA LYS A 177 -3.92 0.84 21.19
C LYS A 177 -4.60 1.41 19.94
N LEU A 178 -4.04 1.12 18.76
CA LEU A 178 -4.55 1.58 17.47
C LEU A 178 -5.10 0.47 16.59
N ALA A 179 -5.26 -0.76 17.10
CA ALA A 179 -5.67 -1.92 16.30
C ALA A 179 -7.01 -1.71 15.55
N ASP A 180 -7.90 -0.91 16.13
CA ASP A 180 -9.21 -0.52 15.58
C ASP A 180 -9.17 0.70 14.63
N ARG A 181 -7.97 1.25 14.38
CA ARG A 181 -7.75 2.40 13.49
C ARG A 181 -7.07 1.94 12.21
N PHE A 182 -7.59 2.36 11.06
CA PHE A 182 -7.00 2.04 9.77
C PHE A 182 -6.08 3.19 9.33
N PRO A 183 -4.78 2.92 9.05
CA PRO A 183 -3.85 3.95 8.55
C PRO A 183 -4.28 4.62 7.24
N ASN A 184 -5.18 3.97 6.50
CA ASN A 184 -5.76 4.47 5.26
C ASN A 184 -6.96 5.41 5.51
N ASP A 185 -7.42 5.59 6.75
CA ASP A 185 -8.48 6.56 7.04
C ASP A 185 -7.94 7.99 7.07
N CYS A 186 -8.84 8.94 6.82
CA CYS A 186 -8.54 10.37 6.79
C CYS A 186 -9.14 11.09 8.00
N PRO A 187 -8.37 11.91 8.74
CA PRO A 187 -8.91 12.72 9.80
C PRO A 187 -9.75 13.89 9.28
N ILE A 188 -10.89 14.10 9.93
CA ILE A 188 -11.76 15.27 9.75
C ILE A 188 -12.11 15.89 11.09
N ILE A 189 -12.27 17.22 11.13
CA ILE A 189 -12.76 17.91 12.32
C ILE A 189 -14.28 17.93 12.31
N ARG A 190 -14.89 17.43 13.38
CA ARG A 190 -16.33 17.51 13.63
C ARG A 190 -16.72 18.74 14.44
N GLN A 191 -15.87 19.16 15.38
CA GLN A 191 -16.18 20.22 16.34
C GLN A 191 -15.01 21.22 16.47
N PRO A 192 -14.87 22.17 15.52
CA PRO A 192 -13.71 23.06 15.45
C PRO A 192 -13.57 23.98 16.66
N ASP A 193 -14.67 24.51 17.21
CA ASP A 193 -14.63 25.44 18.34
C ASP A 193 -14.17 24.74 19.63
N GLN A 194 -14.68 23.54 19.88
CA GLN A 194 -14.24 22.73 21.04
C GLN A 194 -12.80 22.24 20.88
N LEU A 195 -12.36 21.95 19.65
CA LEU A 195 -10.97 21.61 19.37
C LEU A 195 -10.03 22.78 19.69
N LYS A 196 -10.39 24.01 19.30
CA LYS A 196 -9.63 25.24 19.63
C LYS A 196 -9.48 25.43 21.13
N GLN A 197 -10.51 25.17 21.92
CA GLN A 197 -10.46 25.30 23.38
C GLN A 197 -9.53 24.26 24.05
N LYS A 198 -9.26 23.13 23.40
CA LYS A 198 -8.46 22.02 23.95
C LYS A 198 -7.06 21.90 23.34
N THR A 199 -6.68 22.82 22.47
CA THR A 199 -5.39 22.82 21.77
C THR A 199 -4.77 24.21 21.83
N SER A 200 -3.45 24.30 21.59
CA SER A 200 -2.84 25.61 21.36
C SER A 200 -3.34 26.20 20.04
N GLU A 201 -3.36 27.53 19.91
CA GLU A 201 -3.76 28.21 18.66
C GLU A 201 -2.99 27.66 17.44
N LYS A 202 -1.67 27.49 17.57
CA LYS A 202 -0.82 26.91 16.53
C LYS A 202 -1.22 25.48 16.17
N THR A 203 -1.47 24.64 17.17
CA THR A 203 -1.90 23.24 16.95
C THR A 203 -3.26 23.21 16.26
N SER A 204 -4.21 24.03 16.71
CA SER A 204 -5.55 24.09 16.14
C SER A 204 -5.52 24.50 14.67
N GLN A 205 -4.75 25.53 14.33
CA GLN A 205 -4.59 25.98 12.94
C GLN A 205 -4.02 24.88 12.04
N ILE A 206 -3.01 24.14 12.52
CA ILE A 206 -2.43 23.00 11.78
C ILE A 206 -3.49 21.91 11.59
N MET A 207 -4.21 21.52 12.66
CA MET A 207 -5.26 20.51 12.58
C MET A 207 -6.38 20.92 11.63
N ILE A 208 -6.86 22.17 11.70
CA ILE A 208 -7.91 22.69 10.80
C ILE A 208 -7.47 22.65 9.34
N LYS A 209 -6.20 22.98 9.07
CA LYS A 209 -5.66 22.94 7.72
C LYS A 209 -5.54 21.52 7.17
N LEU A 210 -5.17 20.55 8.01
CA LEU A 210 -4.78 19.20 7.56
C LEU A 210 -5.89 18.15 7.71
N PHE A 211 -6.74 18.27 8.73
CA PHE A 211 -7.81 17.30 9.04
C PHE A 211 -9.09 17.70 8.33
N ASN A 212 -9.00 17.69 7.00
CA ASN A 212 -10.01 18.22 6.08
C ASN A 212 -10.57 17.15 5.12
N GLY A 213 -10.31 15.87 5.37
CA GLY A 213 -10.88 14.79 4.56
C GLY A 213 -10.11 14.48 3.26
N LYS A 214 -8.91 15.06 3.05
CA LYS A 214 -8.14 14.87 1.81
C LYS A 214 -7.01 13.83 1.91
N ASN A 215 -6.29 13.82 3.03
CA ASN A 215 -5.04 13.07 3.21
C ASN A 215 -5.21 12.03 4.33
N THR A 216 -4.93 10.76 4.02
CA THR A 216 -4.98 9.66 4.99
C THR A 216 -3.93 9.84 6.11
N LEU A 217 -4.00 9.05 7.19
CA LEU A 217 -2.97 9.05 8.23
C LEU A 217 -1.57 8.76 7.65
N ARG A 218 -1.47 7.85 6.66
CA ARG A 218 -0.23 7.59 5.93
C ARG A 218 0.24 8.79 5.10
N ASP A 219 -0.69 9.46 4.41
CA ASP A 219 -0.36 10.65 3.60
C ASP A 219 0.15 11.79 4.49
N LEU A 220 -0.52 12.02 5.62
CA LEU A 220 -0.14 13.05 6.58
C LEU A 220 1.20 12.75 7.27
N SER A 221 1.48 11.48 7.58
CA SER A 221 2.78 11.07 8.13
C SER A 221 3.93 11.44 7.19
N LEU A 222 3.77 11.21 5.88
CA LEU A 222 4.75 11.63 4.88
C LEU A 222 4.83 13.16 4.76
N GLN A 223 3.68 13.83 4.64
CA GLN A 223 3.61 15.29 4.45
C GLN A 223 4.22 16.06 5.62
N LEU A 224 4.05 15.55 6.85
CA LEU A 224 4.57 16.17 8.07
C LEU A 224 5.96 15.65 8.46
N ASN A 225 6.47 14.63 7.78
CA ASN A 225 7.66 13.88 8.17
C ASN A 225 7.60 13.46 9.66
N GLN A 226 6.47 12.89 10.07
CA GLN A 226 6.21 12.44 11.44
C GLN A 226 5.89 10.95 11.45
N ASP A 227 6.27 10.27 12.53
CA ASP A 227 5.88 8.88 12.74
C ASP A 227 4.36 8.73 12.80
N ILE A 228 3.82 7.83 11.99
CA ILE A 228 2.37 7.63 11.86
C ILE A 228 1.73 7.16 13.16
N MET A 229 2.41 6.30 13.92
CA MET A 229 1.88 5.79 15.19
C MET A 229 1.81 6.90 16.23
N GLN A 230 2.88 7.66 16.41
CA GLN A 230 2.91 8.80 17.32
C GLN A 230 1.83 9.83 16.95
N MET A 231 1.74 10.21 15.68
CA MET A 231 0.73 11.14 15.21
C MET A 231 -0.68 10.63 15.50
N THR A 232 -0.97 9.36 15.21
CA THR A 232 -2.30 8.77 15.43
C THR A 232 -2.64 8.67 16.92
N ARG A 233 -1.66 8.33 17.77
CA ARG A 233 -1.83 8.32 19.24
C ARG A 233 -2.15 9.70 19.80
N LEU A 234 -1.51 10.75 19.29
CA LEU A 234 -1.80 12.13 19.69
C LEU A 234 -3.22 12.57 19.31
N MET A 235 -3.81 11.95 18.28
CA MET A 235 -5.20 12.22 17.90
C MET A 235 -6.23 11.48 18.76
N LEU A 236 -5.86 10.40 19.46
CA LEU A 236 -6.81 9.55 20.20
C LEU A 236 -7.71 10.30 21.19
N PRO A 237 -7.22 11.23 22.03
CA PRO A 237 -8.10 11.94 22.97
C PRO A 237 -9.18 12.74 22.25
N TYR A 238 -8.85 13.35 21.11
CA TYR A 238 -9.78 14.13 20.31
C TYR A 238 -10.77 13.25 19.55
N ILE A 239 -10.35 12.05 19.13
CA ILE A 239 -11.25 11.07 18.52
C ILE A 239 -12.23 10.51 19.55
N GLN A 240 -11.76 10.20 20.77
CA GLN A 240 -12.61 9.72 21.87
C GLN A 240 -13.66 10.76 22.28
N LEU A 241 -13.31 12.04 22.21
CA LEU A 241 -14.24 13.15 22.47
C LEU A 241 -15.16 13.47 21.29
N GLY A 242 -15.03 12.79 20.15
CA GLY A 242 -15.81 13.08 18.93
C GLY A 242 -15.48 14.42 18.27
N LEU A 243 -14.32 15.02 18.58
CA LEU A 243 -13.86 16.28 17.99
C LEU A 243 -13.21 16.06 16.63
N ILE A 244 -12.51 14.93 16.50
CA ILE A 244 -11.92 14.43 15.26
C ILE A 244 -12.56 13.09 14.95
N ASP A 245 -12.79 12.83 13.67
CA ASP A 245 -13.28 11.54 13.19
C ASP A 245 -12.32 11.00 12.11
N LEU A 246 -12.26 9.68 11.95
CA LEU A 246 -11.47 9.01 10.92
C LEU A 246 -12.43 8.42 9.89
N VAL A 247 -12.41 8.96 8.68
CA VAL A 247 -13.33 8.57 7.61
C VAL A 247 -12.61 7.93 6.44
N SER A 248 -13.26 6.96 5.82
CA SER A 248 -12.79 6.40 4.55
C SER A 248 -12.89 7.45 3.45
N VAL A 249 -11.89 7.45 2.57
CA VAL A 249 -11.80 8.34 1.40
C VAL A 249 -11.48 7.51 0.16
N PRO A 250 -11.84 7.97 -1.05
CA PRO A 250 -11.44 7.29 -2.27
C PRO A 250 -9.92 7.36 -2.49
N ASP A 251 -9.42 6.42 -3.28
CA ASP A 251 -8.06 6.49 -3.82
C ASP A 251 -7.91 7.70 -4.77
N LEU A 252 -6.66 8.02 -5.10
CA LEU A 252 -6.36 9.01 -6.13
C LEU A 252 -6.58 8.41 -7.53
N PRO A 253 -6.91 9.23 -8.54
CA PRO A 253 -6.92 8.76 -9.91
C PRO A 253 -5.50 8.36 -10.35
N ILE A 254 -5.40 7.36 -11.23
CA ILE A 254 -4.12 6.99 -11.85
C ILE A 254 -3.48 8.25 -12.45
N PRO A 255 -2.21 8.56 -12.13
CA PRO A 255 -1.60 9.85 -12.47
C PRO A 255 -1.22 9.96 -13.95
N ILE A 256 -1.42 8.90 -14.74
CA ILE A 256 -1.15 8.84 -16.17
C ILE A 256 -2.42 8.43 -16.91
N LYS A 257 -2.70 9.09 -18.03
CA LYS A 257 -3.83 8.74 -18.89
C LYS A 257 -3.55 7.39 -19.56
N LEU A 258 -4.40 6.40 -19.30
CA LEU A 258 -4.35 5.12 -19.99
C LEU A 258 -4.50 5.35 -21.51
N PRO A 259 -3.72 4.65 -22.36
CA PRO A 259 -3.93 4.70 -23.79
C PRO A 259 -5.36 4.25 -24.10
N ARG A 260 -6.12 5.07 -24.83
CA ARG A 260 -7.50 4.74 -25.22
C ARG A 260 -7.49 3.46 -26.09
N LYS A 261 -8.55 2.67 -25.96
CA LYS A 261 -8.84 1.56 -26.87
C LYS A 261 -8.94 2.06 -28.30
#